data_AF-A0A2N2BF41-F1
#
_entry.id   AF-A0A2N2BF41-F1
#
_cell.length_a   1.000
_cell.length_b   1.000
_cell.length_c   1.000
_cell.angle_alpha   90.00
_cell.angle_beta   90.00
_cell.angle_gamma   90.00
#
_symmetry.space_group_name_H-M   'P 1'
#
loop_
_entity.id
_entity.type
_entity.pdbx_description
1 polymer ?
#
loop_
_entity_poly.entity_id
_entity_poly.type
_entity_poly.pdbx_seq_one_letter_code
_entity_poly.pdbx_strand_id
1 'polypeptide(L)'
;MIKRKDKILISAIDLLYSEGVSGVTTKNLAKLEKVTEPALYRQYKNKQEILNHIVEAYAQYDEKIINTIKESPLSGYEVIQYYIKRFIEFYENYVELTTVMFSMDLYYYHDATKARMEEIV
;
A
#
# COMPACT_ATOMS: atom_id res chain seq x y z
N MET A 1 12.16 -17.26 8.04
CA MET A 1 11.25 -16.89 9.15
C MET A 1 10.61 -15.57 8.78
N ILE A 2 9.29 -15.49 8.64
CA ILE A 2 8.58 -14.22 8.33
C ILE A 2 8.86 -13.24 9.47
N LYS A 3 9.31 -12.01 9.15
CA LYS A 3 9.59 -11.01 10.20
C LYS A 3 8.27 -10.59 10.83
N ARG A 4 8.29 -10.28 12.12
CA ARG A 4 7.08 -9.79 12.83
C ARG A 4 6.45 -8.59 12.13
N LYS A 5 7.27 -7.70 11.57
CA LYS A 5 6.82 -6.51 10.84
C LYS A 5 6.03 -6.86 9.56
N ASP A 6 6.40 -7.95 8.88
CA ASP A 6 5.69 -8.43 7.68
C ASP A 6 4.30 -8.97 8.03
N LYS A 7 4.16 -9.65 9.18
CA LYS A 7 2.84 -10.10 9.66
C LYS A 7 1.92 -8.92 9.98
N ILE A 8 2.45 -7.92 10.68
CA ILE A 8 1.68 -6.73 11.04
C ILE A 8 1.31 -5.93 9.77
N LEU A 9 2.16 -5.94 8.74
CA LEU A 9 1.86 -5.33 7.45
C LEU A 9 0.62 -5.96 6.79
N ILE A 10 0.50 -7.30 6.79
CA ILE A 10 -0.69 -7.98 6.26
C ILE A 10 -1.95 -7.50 7.00
N SER A 11 -1.92 -7.48 8.32
CA SER A 11 -3.05 -6.98 9.12
C SER A 11 -3.34 -5.49 8.89
N ALA A 12 -2.33 -4.69 8.58
CA ALA A 12 -2.52 -3.28 8.23
C ALA A 12 -3.20 -3.12 6.86
N ILE A 13 -2.87 -3.99 5.89
CA ILE A 13 -3.54 -4.06 4.59
C ILE A 13 -5.01 -4.48 4.78
N ASP A 14 -5.28 -5.51 5.60
CA ASP A 14 -6.64 -5.95 5.91
C ASP A 14 -7.47 -4.83 6.57
N LEU A 15 -6.85 -4.08 7.48
CA LEU A 15 -7.48 -2.94 8.12
C LEU A 15 -7.77 -1.81 7.13
N LEU A 16 -6.84 -1.52 6.21
CA LEU A 16 -7.05 -0.54 5.15
C LEU A 16 -8.16 -0.96 4.19
N TYR A 17 -8.20 -2.24 3.82
CA TYR A 17 -9.24 -2.80 2.96
C TYR A 17 -10.64 -2.71 3.61
N SER A 18 -10.73 -2.96 4.91
CA SER A 18 -12.01 -3.03 5.63
C SER A 18 -12.52 -1.69 6.17
N GLU A 19 -11.62 -0.79 6.61
CA GLU A 19 -11.98 0.48 7.27
C GLU A 19 -11.51 1.73 6.51
N GLY A 20 -10.83 1.57 5.38
CA GLY A 20 -10.25 2.67 4.60
C GLY A 20 -9.10 3.39 5.33
N VAL A 21 -8.53 4.41 4.69
CA VAL A 21 -7.36 5.13 5.22
C VAL A 21 -7.63 5.69 6.62
N SER A 22 -8.84 6.18 6.88
CA SER A 22 -9.22 6.73 8.20
C SER A 22 -9.19 5.70 9.33
N GLY A 23 -9.52 4.44 9.06
CA GLY A 23 -9.48 3.35 10.04
C GLY A 23 -8.07 2.85 10.35
N VAL A 24 -7.10 3.10 9.47
CA VAL A 24 -5.68 2.75 9.70
C VAL A 24 -5.12 3.61 10.82
N THR A 25 -5.14 3.06 12.04
CA THR A 25 -4.59 3.70 13.25
C THR A 25 -3.80 2.68 14.06
N THR A 26 -2.84 3.14 14.86
CA THR A 26 -2.07 2.28 15.78
C THR A 26 -2.98 1.53 16.75
N LYS A 27 -4.04 2.20 17.22
CA LYS A 27 -5.05 1.60 18.10
C LYS A 27 -5.81 0.46 17.43
N ASN A 28 -6.36 0.69 16.24
CA ASN A 28 -7.14 -0.33 15.53
C ASN A 28 -6.25 -1.50 15.10
N LEU A 29 -5.03 -1.20 14.64
CA LEU A 29 -4.06 -2.24 14.26
C LEU A 29 -3.60 -3.06 15.48
N ALA A 30 -3.39 -2.44 16.64
CA ALA A 30 -3.02 -3.16 17.86
C ALA A 30 -4.16 -4.08 18.33
N LYS A 31 -5.41 -3.61 18.21
CA LYS A 31 -6.61 -4.40 18.50
C LYS A 31 -6.71 -5.62 17.57
N LEU A 32 -6.48 -5.42 16.27
CA LEU A 32 -6.49 -6.50 15.26
C LEU A 32 -5.39 -7.53 15.53
N GLU A 33 -4.18 -7.08 15.84
CA GLU A 33 -3.02 -7.91 16.19
C GLU A 33 -3.12 -8.56 17.59
N LYS A 34 -4.15 -8.22 18.39
CA LYS A 34 -4.34 -8.67 19.78
C LYS A 34 -3.13 -8.35 20.67
N VAL A 35 -2.54 -7.17 20.49
CA VAL A 35 -1.44 -6.65 21.30
C VAL A 35 -1.83 -5.32 21.95
N THR A 36 -1.03 -4.87 22.91
CA THR A 36 -1.21 -3.53 23.48
C THR A 36 -0.74 -2.47 22.48
N GLU A 37 -1.38 -1.30 22.49
CA GLU A 37 -0.97 -0.19 21.62
C GLU A 37 0.50 0.23 21.84
N PRO A 38 1.04 0.30 23.08
CA PRO A 38 2.48 0.51 23.33
C PRO A 38 3.39 -0.56 22.70
N ALA A 39 2.94 -1.81 22.57
CA ALA A 39 3.73 -2.84 21.90
C ALA A 39 3.79 -2.61 20.38
N LEU A 40 2.71 -2.09 19.78
CA LEU A 40 2.66 -1.73 18.37
C LEU A 40 3.50 -0.48 18.06
N TYR A 41 3.55 0.49 18.98
CA TYR A 41 4.41 1.69 18.85
C TYR A 41 5.90 1.36 18.61
N ARG A 42 6.37 0.18 19.01
CA ARG A 42 7.74 -0.28 18.73
C ARG A 42 7.97 -0.62 17.24
N GLN A 43 6.91 -0.82 16.47
CA GLN A 43 6.93 -1.18 15.05
C GLN A 43 6.52 0.00 14.15
N TYR A 44 5.51 0.76 14.57
CA TYR A 44 5.01 1.94 13.87
C TYR A 44 4.72 3.07 14.86
N LYS A 45 5.32 4.23 14.64
CA LYS A 45 5.16 5.40 15.53
C LYS A 45 3.84 6.13 15.32
N ASN A 46 3.25 6.03 14.13
CA ASN A 46 2.03 6.74 13.77
C ASN A 46 1.36 6.08 12.55
N LYS A 47 0.17 6.57 12.22
CA LYS A 47 -0.59 6.18 11.02
C LYS A 47 0.23 6.31 9.73
N GLN A 48 1.02 7.37 9.59
CA GLN A 48 1.78 7.62 8.36
C GLN A 48 2.84 6.55 8.12
N GLU A 49 3.55 6.08 9.15
CA GLU A 49 4.51 4.99 9.00
C GLU A 49 3.84 3.67 8.57
N ILE A 50 2.61 3.42 9.01
CA ILE A 50 1.83 2.25 8.56
C ILE A 50 1.52 2.38 7.08
N LEU A 51 0.95 3.52 6.66
CA LEU A 51 0.58 3.78 5.27
C LEU A 51 1.79 3.76 4.34
N ASN A 52 2.91 4.35 4.74
CA ASN A 52 4.15 4.33 3.96
C ASN A 52 4.64 2.90 3.74
N HIS A 53 4.62 2.07 4.78
CA HIS A 53 5.08 0.69 4.65
C HIS A 53 4.15 -0.16 3.76
N ILE A 54 2.84 0.12 3.77
CA ILE A 54 1.89 -0.47 2.82
C ILE A 54 2.27 -0.07 1.39
N VAL A 55 2.49 1.22 1.12
CA VAL A 55 2.85 1.71 -0.22
C VAL A 55 4.20 1.13 -0.69
N GLU A 56 5.21 1.11 0.18
CA GLU A 56 6.53 0.54 -0.13
C GLU A 56 6.44 -0.95 -0.50
N ALA A 57 5.61 -1.72 0.20
CA ALA A 57 5.39 -3.13 -0.10
C ALA A 57 4.81 -3.34 -1.51
N TYR A 58 3.97 -2.42 -1.97
CA TYR A 58 3.39 -2.46 -3.31
C TYR A 58 4.36 -1.96 -4.39
N ALA A 59 5.10 -0.88 -4.13
CA ALA A 59 6.09 -0.35 -5.07
C ALA A 59 7.19 -1.39 -5.43
N GLN A 60 7.54 -2.29 -4.50
CA GLN A 60 8.51 -3.36 -4.74
C GLN A 60 8.08 -4.34 -5.84
N TYR A 61 6.77 -4.51 -6.10
CA TYR A 61 6.30 -5.38 -7.18
C TYR A 61 6.51 -4.73 -8.55
N ASP A 62 6.17 -3.46 -8.69
CA ASP A 62 6.41 -2.69 -9.92
C ASP A 62 7.91 -2.64 -10.24
N GLU A 63 8.74 -2.41 -9.22
CA GLU A 63 10.20 -2.39 -9.37
C GLU A 63 10.74 -3.71 -9.93
N LYS A 64 10.23 -4.86 -9.47
CA LYS A 64 10.63 -6.18 -10.00
C LYS A 64 10.21 -6.37 -11.46
N ILE A 65 9.00 -5.95 -11.83
CA ILE A 65 8.52 -6.04 -13.21
C ILE A 65 9.39 -5.17 -14.12
N ILE A 66 9.68 -3.94 -13.69
CA ILE A 66 10.50 -2.98 -14.43
C ILE A 66 11.94 -3.48 -14.57
N ASN A 67 12.55 -4.02 -13.51
CA ASN A 67 13.91 -4.55 -13.58
C ASN A 67 13.99 -5.76 -14.51
N THR A 68 12.99 -6.65 -14.46
CA THR A 68 12.88 -7.77 -15.42
C THR A 68 12.81 -7.28 -16.86
N ILE A 69 12.02 -6.24 -17.12
CA ILE A 69 11.91 -5.61 -18.44
C ILE A 69 13.26 -5.05 -18.90
N LYS A 70 13.96 -4.30 -18.03
CA LYS A 70 15.24 -3.66 -18.34
C LYS A 70 16.34 -4.65 -18.67
N GLU A 71 16.32 -5.82 -18.06
CA GLU A 71 17.31 -6.89 -18.25
C GLU A 71 16.95 -7.83 -19.40
N SER A 72 15.74 -7.71 -19.95
CA SER A 72 15.25 -8.60 -21.01
C SER A 72 15.63 -8.10 -22.41
N PRO A 73 15.83 -9.01 -23.38
CA PRO A 73 16.03 -8.63 -24.78
C PRO A 73 14.71 -8.33 -25.53
N LEU A 74 13.63 -8.01 -24.80
CA LEU A 74 12.30 -7.81 -25.39
C LEU A 74 12.25 -6.55 -26.25
N SER A 75 11.53 -6.64 -27.38
CA SER A 75 11.16 -5.47 -28.16
C SER A 75 10.13 -4.59 -27.42
N GLY A 76 9.97 -3.33 -27.84
CA GLY A 76 9.04 -2.41 -27.18
C GLY A 76 7.60 -2.92 -27.12
N TYR A 77 7.13 -3.63 -28.16
CA TYR A 77 5.81 -4.24 -28.16
C TYR A 77 5.69 -5.37 -27.13
N GLU A 78 6.69 -6.24 -27.05
CA GLU A 78 6.72 -7.35 -26.10
C GLU A 78 6.83 -6.85 -24.65
N VAL A 79 7.56 -5.75 -24.42
CA VAL A 79 7.60 -5.06 -23.11
C VAL A 79 6.22 -4.61 -22.68
N ILE A 80 5.44 -3.99 -23.58
CA ILE A 80 4.08 -3.53 -23.27
C ILE A 80 3.19 -4.74 -22.93
N GLN A 81 3.24 -5.80 -23.74
CA GLN A 81 2.46 -7.01 -23.49
C GLN A 81 2.84 -7.67 -22.16
N TYR A 82 4.13 -7.78 -21.87
CA TYR A 82 4.64 -8.32 -20.62
C TYR A 82 4.18 -7.49 -19.43
N TYR A 83 4.35 -6.17 -19.48
CA TYR A 83 3.93 -5.28 -18.42
C TYR A 83 2.43 -5.40 -18.13
N ILE A 84 1.59 -5.30 -19.17
CA ILE A 84 0.13 -5.42 -19.01
C ILE A 84 -0.25 -6.78 -18.43
N LYS A 85 0.34 -7.88 -18.90
CA LYS A 85 0.06 -9.21 -18.38
C LYS A 85 0.42 -9.32 -16.90
N ARG A 86 1.63 -8.88 -16.51
CA ARG A 86 2.09 -8.92 -15.11
C ARG A 86 1.23 -8.02 -14.22
N PHE A 87 0.81 -6.87 -14.74
CA PHE A 87 -0.09 -5.95 -14.05
C PHE A 87 -1.45 -6.60 -13.82
N ILE A 88 -2.09 -7.19 -14.83
CA ILE A 88 -3.36 -7.90 -14.68
C ILE A 88 -3.25 -9.04 -13.67
N GLU A 89 -2.24 -9.91 -13.80
CA GLU A 89 -1.99 -11.00 -12.85
C GLU A 89 -1.84 -10.48 -11.41
N PHE A 90 -1.23 -9.32 -11.22
CA PHE A 90 -1.06 -8.74 -9.90
C PHE A 90 -2.40 -8.33 -9.27
N TYR A 91 -3.27 -7.66 -10.02
CA TYR A 91 -4.59 -7.25 -9.51
C TYR A 91 -5.56 -8.42 -9.33
N GLU A 92 -5.47 -9.46 -10.16
CA GLU A 92 -6.27 -10.68 -9.98
C GLU A 92 -5.89 -11.44 -8.70
N ASN A 93 -4.60 -11.47 -8.36
CA ASN A 93 -4.11 -12.19 -7.19
C ASN A 93 -4.24 -11.37 -5.89
N TYR A 94 -4.42 -10.06 -5.97
CA TYR A 94 -4.48 -9.16 -4.82
C TYR A 94 -5.58 -8.11 -5.02
N VAL A 95 -6.84 -8.51 -4.87
CA VAL A 95 -7.98 -7.60 -5.07
C VAL A 95 -8.00 -6.46 -4.05
N GLU A 96 -7.53 -6.73 -2.82
CA GLU A 96 -7.46 -5.77 -1.72
C GLU A 96 -6.57 -4.57 -2.06
N LEU A 97 -5.59 -4.80 -2.93
CA LEU A 97 -4.63 -3.82 -3.44
C LEU A 97 -5.31 -2.72 -4.26
N THR A 98 -6.35 -3.09 -5.00
CA THR A 98 -7.20 -2.14 -5.73
C THR A 98 -7.85 -1.15 -4.77
N THR A 99 -8.42 -1.66 -3.69
CA THR A 99 -9.02 -0.84 -2.63
C THR A 99 -7.96 0.04 -1.97
N VAL A 100 -6.76 -0.48 -1.71
CA VAL A 100 -5.65 0.31 -1.18
C VAL A 100 -5.29 1.47 -2.11
N MET A 101 -5.01 1.20 -3.39
CA MET A 101 -4.64 2.24 -4.37
C MET A 101 -5.70 3.33 -4.44
N PHE A 102 -6.97 2.96 -4.67
CA PHE A 102 -8.04 3.95 -4.77
C PHE A 102 -8.29 4.70 -3.46
N SER A 103 -8.17 4.05 -2.32
CA SER A 103 -8.32 4.72 -1.01
C SER A 103 -7.19 5.72 -0.75
N MET A 104 -5.97 5.41 -1.18
CA MET A 104 -4.80 6.28 -1.06
C MET A 104 -4.89 7.46 -2.03
N ASP A 105 -5.31 7.24 -3.28
CA ASP A 105 -5.54 8.31 -4.25
C ASP A 105 -6.63 9.26 -3.75
N LEU A 106 -7.78 8.73 -3.30
CA LEU A 106 -8.87 9.53 -2.77
C LEU A 106 -8.42 10.35 -1.54
N TYR A 107 -7.62 9.76 -0.66
CA TYR A 107 -7.05 10.45 0.50
C TYR A 107 -6.12 11.58 0.07
N TYR A 108 -5.20 11.33 -0.87
CA TYR A 108 -4.28 12.33 -1.39
C TYR A 108 -5.01 13.49 -2.07
N TYR A 109 -5.97 13.19 -2.96
CA TYR A 109 -6.73 14.22 -3.65
C TYR A 109 -7.66 14.98 -2.71
N HIS A 110 -8.22 14.35 -1.68
CA HIS A 110 -9.00 15.06 -0.67
C HIS A 110 -8.13 16.06 0.10
N ASP A 111 -6.95 15.65 0.56
CA ASP A 111 -6.03 16.54 1.29
C ASP A 111 -5.50 17.67 0.40
N ALA A 112 -5.12 17.37 -0.84
CA ALA A 112 -4.70 18.38 -1.82
C ALA A 112 -5.84 19.37 -2.17
N THR A 113 -7.06 18.86 -2.35
CA THR A 113 -8.24 19.70 -2.64
C THR A 113 -8.59 20.58 -1.44
N LYS A 114 -8.50 20.04 -0.22
CA LYS A 114 -8.72 20.80 1.01
C LYS A 114 -7.67 21.91 1.19
N ALA A 115 -6.39 21.58 1.02
CA ALA A 115 -5.31 22.58 1.08
C ALA A 115 -5.54 23.70 0.07
N ARG A 116 -6.00 23.37 -1.15
CA ARG A 116 -6.30 24.38 -2.16
C ARG A 116 -7.48 25.28 -1.79
N MET A 117 -8.50 24.77 -1.09
CA MET A 117 -9.60 25.61 -0.60
C MET A 117 -9.13 26.59 0.48
N GLU A 118 -8.25 26.16 1.38
CA GLU A 118 -7.68 27.01 2.44
C GLU A 118 -6.78 28.14 1.87
N GLU A 119 -6.22 27.97 0.67
CA GLU A 119 -5.47 29.02 -0.03
C GLU A 119 -6.37 30.06 -0.73
N ILE A 120 -7.61 29.69 -1.06
CA ILE A 120 -8.54 30.52 -1.84
C ILE A 120 -9.49 31.31 -0.93
N VAL A 121 -9.77 30.82 0.28
CA VAL A 121 -10.72 31.40 1.25
C VAL A 121 -10.03 32.28 2.27
#